data_AF-A0A8B3EW16-F1
#
_entry.id   AF-A0A8B3EW16-F1
#
_cell.length_a   1.000
_cell.length_b   1.000
_cell.length_c   1.000
_cell.angle_alpha   90.00
_cell.angle_beta   90.00
_cell.angle_gamma   90.00
#
_symmetry.space_group_name_H-M   'P 1'
#
loop_
_entity.id
_entity.type
_entity.pdbx_description
1 polymer ?
#
loop_
_entity_poly.entity_id
_entity_poly.type
_entity_poly.pdbx_seq_one_letter_code
_entity_poly.pdbx_strand_id
1 'polypeptide(L)'
;MTKIRYCSEDFLTLYKANFEVEYLPLYLSGNKTEILSLFNDDIAFEGDLEFEYKRLYQSDEFDSRSEYIRENSKLVYSMLKGLTRTQATKEELWFTLINTVFIDYLMDYIRTIKGDKNVAQKIKNAIFFNHGNVRSLVVQHLAKYWWIGFRTYDEFNSSNPYWLTDFFTESDPSGKAVAFFASKFTNNPNFALGITEAVKISSEEGKVRNLKEAYSFINEHFNFVGGVRILDMMTREEVKSESLQVIEDLINGVVDVPLAKKKKILGSSSSYL
;
A
#
# COMPACT_ATOMS: atom_id res chain seq x y z
N MET A 1 7.81 17.08 -18.56
CA MET A 1 8.42 16.16 -17.59
C MET A 1 8.43 16.85 -16.25
N THR A 2 8.02 16.16 -15.19
CA THR A 2 8.03 16.66 -13.81
C THR A 2 9.20 16.01 -13.09
N LYS A 3 10.00 16.81 -12.38
CA LYS A 3 11.06 16.27 -11.52
C LYS A 3 10.50 15.88 -10.17
N ILE A 4 11.04 14.80 -9.62
CA ILE A 4 10.76 14.40 -8.25
C ILE A 4 11.26 15.47 -7.26
N ARG A 5 10.56 15.66 -6.15
CA ARG A 5 10.90 16.64 -5.13
C ARG A 5 10.96 16.01 -3.74
N TYR A 6 11.89 16.48 -2.93
CA TYR A 6 12.10 16.06 -1.55
C TYR A 6 12.36 17.28 -0.67
N CYS A 7 11.99 17.21 0.60
CA CYS A 7 12.43 18.15 1.63
C CYS A 7 13.51 17.50 2.51
N SER A 8 14.13 18.27 3.39
CA SER A 8 15.03 17.72 4.40
C SER A 8 14.24 17.02 5.53
N GLU A 9 14.90 16.07 6.21
CA GLU A 9 14.36 15.44 7.43
C GLU A 9 14.14 16.48 8.55
N ASP A 10 15.02 17.48 8.66
CA ASP A 10 14.89 18.59 9.61
C ASP A 10 13.63 19.44 9.36
N PHE A 11 13.37 19.79 8.09
CA PHE A 11 12.17 20.52 7.73
C PHE A 11 10.91 19.72 8.07
N LEU A 12 10.86 18.43 7.69
CA LEU A 12 9.75 17.55 8.04
C LEU A 12 9.54 17.47 9.56
N THR A 13 10.63 17.39 10.32
CA THR A 13 10.59 17.32 11.79
C THR A 13 10.00 18.59 12.40
N LEU A 14 10.47 19.77 11.95
CA LEU A 14 9.92 21.06 12.35
C LEU A 14 8.45 21.19 11.94
N TYR A 15 8.14 20.77 10.71
CA TYR A 15 6.78 20.83 10.17
C TYR A 15 5.79 20.03 11.04
N LYS A 16 6.18 18.82 11.45
CA LYS A 16 5.37 17.98 12.35
C LYS A 16 5.20 18.61 13.74
N ALA A 17 6.26 19.19 14.30
CA ALA A 17 6.22 19.81 15.62
C ALA A 17 5.20 20.96 15.68
N ASN A 18 5.09 21.73 14.60
CA ASN A 18 4.20 22.89 14.53
C ASN A 18 2.86 22.62 13.83
N PHE A 19 2.60 21.38 13.40
CA PHE A 19 1.48 21.04 12.52
C PHE A 19 0.12 21.49 13.06
N GLU A 20 -0.16 21.23 14.34
CA GLU A 20 -1.51 21.51 14.89
C GLU A 20 -1.85 23.00 14.92
N VAL A 21 -0.84 23.84 15.14
CA VAL A 21 -1.03 25.27 15.35
C VAL A 21 -0.84 26.05 14.06
N GLU A 22 0.22 25.75 13.30
CA GLU A 22 0.62 26.53 12.13
C GLU A 22 0.00 26.00 10.83
N TYR A 23 0.05 24.69 10.60
CA TYR A 23 -0.19 24.14 9.26
C TYR A 23 -1.58 23.53 9.07
N LEU A 24 -2.13 22.87 10.09
CA LEU A 24 -3.47 22.27 10.03
C LEU A 24 -4.55 23.27 9.58
N PRO A 25 -4.57 24.55 10.04
CA PRO A 25 -5.53 25.54 9.55
C PRO A 25 -5.48 25.76 8.03
N LEU A 26 -4.29 25.65 7.42
CA LEU A 26 -4.11 25.79 5.97
C LEU A 26 -4.81 24.66 5.21
N TYR A 27 -4.67 23.42 5.68
CA TYR A 27 -5.35 22.26 5.11
C TYR A 27 -6.87 22.34 5.28
N LEU A 28 -7.35 22.74 6.47
CA LEU A 28 -8.78 22.85 6.75
C LEU A 28 -9.47 23.97 5.95
N SER A 29 -8.75 25.07 5.70
CA SER A 29 -9.23 26.17 4.84
C SER A 29 -9.08 25.89 3.34
N GLY A 30 -8.33 24.85 2.96
CA GLY A 30 -8.02 24.54 1.58
C GLY A 30 -7.07 25.55 0.93
N ASN A 31 -6.25 26.24 1.73
CA ASN A 31 -5.31 27.26 1.26
C ASN A 31 -4.08 26.63 0.60
N LYS A 32 -4.27 26.06 -0.59
CA LYS A 32 -3.22 25.38 -1.35
C LYS A 32 -2.06 26.31 -1.74
N THR A 33 -2.34 27.60 -1.99
CA THR A 33 -1.31 28.57 -2.37
C THR A 33 -0.30 28.76 -1.24
N GLU A 34 -0.79 28.90 -0.01
CA GLU A 34 0.07 29.01 1.17
C GLU A 34 0.79 27.70 1.48
N ILE A 35 0.15 26.54 1.28
CA ILE A 35 0.85 25.27 1.45
C ILE A 35 2.00 25.16 0.44
N LEU A 36 1.78 25.51 -0.83
CA LEU A 36 2.82 25.46 -1.85
C LEU A 36 3.98 26.43 -1.57
N SER A 37 3.71 27.61 -0.99
CA SER A 37 4.76 28.60 -0.68
C SER A 37 5.73 28.11 0.41
N LEU A 38 5.29 27.20 1.29
CA LEU A 38 6.15 26.56 2.31
C LEU A 38 7.20 25.62 1.70
N PHE A 39 7.00 25.14 0.46
CA PHE A 39 7.90 24.24 -0.26
C PHE A 39 8.59 24.97 -1.42
N ASN A 40 9.10 26.17 -1.14
CA ASN A 40 9.97 26.90 -2.08
C ASN A 40 11.25 26.10 -2.39
N ASP A 41 12.06 26.59 -3.33
CA ASP A 41 13.23 25.86 -3.84
C ASP A 41 14.34 25.68 -2.78
N ASP A 42 14.35 26.49 -1.70
CA ASP A 42 15.28 26.34 -0.58
C ASP A 42 14.90 25.18 0.36
N ILE A 43 13.62 24.82 0.38
CA ILE A 43 13.07 23.78 1.27
C ILE A 43 12.85 22.46 0.53
N ALA A 44 12.32 22.52 -0.70
CA ALA A 44 11.98 21.36 -1.49
C ALA A 44 12.81 21.31 -2.78
N PHE A 45 13.86 20.50 -2.74
CA PHE A 45 14.83 20.35 -3.82
C PHE A 45 14.41 19.27 -4.83
N GLU A 46 14.81 19.47 -6.08
CA GLU A 46 14.61 18.50 -7.15
C GLU A 46 15.60 17.33 -7.02
N GLY A 47 15.13 16.11 -7.27
CA GLY A 47 15.99 14.94 -7.44
C GLY A 47 16.15 14.52 -8.89
N ASP A 48 16.90 13.43 -9.11
CA ASP A 48 17.30 12.98 -10.45
C ASP A 48 16.19 12.25 -11.23
N LEU A 49 15.11 11.83 -10.56
CA LEU A 49 14.02 11.12 -11.23
C LEU A 49 13.06 12.10 -11.91
N GLU A 50 12.90 11.97 -13.22
CA GLU A 50 11.85 12.64 -13.98
C GLU A 50 10.72 11.66 -14.33
N PHE A 51 9.49 12.16 -14.32
CA PHE A 51 8.32 11.39 -14.70
C PHE A 51 7.28 12.24 -15.45
N GLU A 52 6.46 11.58 -16.25
CA GLU A 52 5.29 12.18 -16.87
C GLU A 52 4.16 12.24 -15.83
N TYR A 53 3.84 13.44 -15.33
CA TYR A 53 2.74 13.61 -14.39
C TYR A 53 1.40 13.32 -15.06
N LYS A 54 0.57 12.53 -14.37
CA LYS A 54 -0.83 12.27 -14.70
C LYS A 54 -1.66 12.52 -13.45
N ARG A 55 -2.79 13.22 -13.63
CA ARG A 55 -3.75 13.49 -12.55
C ARG A 55 -4.24 12.17 -11.96
N LEU A 56 -4.18 12.04 -10.64
CA LEU A 56 -4.80 10.93 -9.92
C LEU A 56 -6.32 11.07 -9.93
N TYR A 57 -7.00 9.94 -10.03
CA TYR A 57 -8.45 9.91 -9.93
C TYR A 57 -8.90 10.33 -8.54
N GLN A 58 -10.06 10.98 -8.46
CA GLN A 58 -10.78 11.29 -7.24
C GLN A 58 -11.72 10.14 -6.85
N SER A 59 -12.14 10.10 -5.58
CA SER A 59 -12.91 8.96 -5.07
C SER A 59 -14.34 8.87 -5.60
N ASP A 60 -14.91 9.99 -6.04
CA ASP A 60 -16.24 10.09 -6.65
C ASP A 60 -16.26 9.72 -8.13
N GLU A 61 -15.09 9.49 -8.75
CA GLU A 61 -14.98 8.99 -10.13
C GLU A 61 -15.23 7.47 -10.24
N PHE A 62 -15.43 6.77 -9.12
CA PHE A 62 -15.66 5.32 -9.09
C PHE A 62 -16.76 4.91 -8.10
N ASP A 63 -17.50 3.87 -8.46
CA ASP A 63 -18.56 3.30 -7.60
C ASP A 63 -17.98 2.52 -6.41
N SER A 64 -16.75 2.03 -6.52
CA SER A 64 -16.10 1.25 -5.47
C SER A 64 -14.75 1.81 -5.07
N ARG A 65 -14.52 1.85 -3.75
CA ARG A 65 -13.21 2.19 -3.17
C ARG A 65 -12.09 1.26 -3.66
N SER A 66 -12.42 0.01 -3.97
CA SER A 66 -11.46 -0.98 -4.48
C SER A 66 -10.95 -0.62 -5.87
N GLU A 67 -11.85 -0.20 -6.77
CA GLU A 67 -11.49 0.26 -8.13
C GLU A 67 -10.69 1.57 -8.08
N TYR A 68 -11.14 2.52 -7.27
CA TYR A 68 -10.39 3.74 -7.00
C TYR A 68 -8.94 3.50 -6.54
N ILE A 69 -8.72 2.55 -5.61
CA ILE A 69 -7.38 2.22 -5.13
C ILE A 69 -6.57 1.49 -6.20
N ARG A 70 -7.19 0.60 -6.98
CA ARG A 70 -6.56 -0.13 -8.08
C ARG A 70 -5.98 0.81 -9.13
N GLU A 71 -6.81 1.69 -9.67
CA GLU A 71 -6.41 2.57 -10.77
C GLU A 71 -5.37 3.59 -10.32
N ASN A 72 -5.51 4.16 -9.12
CA ASN A 72 -4.47 5.03 -8.55
C ASN A 72 -3.17 4.27 -8.21
N SER A 73 -3.22 2.99 -7.81
CA SER A 73 -2.01 2.17 -7.59
C SER A 73 -1.25 1.93 -8.89
N LYS A 74 -1.95 1.59 -9.98
CA LYS A 74 -1.36 1.44 -11.31
C LYS A 74 -0.74 2.75 -11.78
N LEU A 75 -1.45 3.86 -11.61
CA LEU A 75 -1.02 5.17 -12.08
C LEU A 75 0.22 5.68 -11.32
N VAL A 76 0.18 5.68 -9.98
CA VAL A 76 1.29 6.12 -9.14
C VAL A 76 2.53 5.25 -9.34
N TYR A 77 2.37 3.92 -9.37
CA TYR A 77 3.51 3.03 -9.59
C TYR A 77 4.10 3.21 -10.98
N SER A 78 3.28 3.35 -12.02
CA SER A 78 3.74 3.60 -13.39
C SER A 78 4.53 4.92 -13.50
N MET A 79 4.00 6.01 -12.94
CA MET A 79 4.67 7.32 -12.95
C MET A 79 6.01 7.29 -12.20
N LEU A 80 6.03 6.63 -11.04
CA LEU A 80 7.18 6.65 -10.13
C LEU A 80 7.93 5.30 -10.14
N LYS A 81 7.88 4.55 -11.24
CA LYS A 81 8.50 3.22 -11.35
C LYS A 81 10.02 3.27 -11.18
N GLY A 82 10.64 4.40 -11.52
CA GLY A 82 12.07 4.64 -11.35
C GLY A 82 12.53 4.86 -9.91
N LEU A 83 11.62 4.93 -8.93
CA LEU A 83 11.99 5.02 -7.53
C LEU A 83 12.71 3.75 -7.06
N THR A 84 13.86 3.92 -6.43
CA THR A 84 14.47 2.83 -5.66
C THR A 84 13.64 2.54 -4.42
N ARG A 85 13.71 1.30 -3.92
CA ARG A 85 13.08 0.92 -2.64
C ARG A 85 13.52 1.84 -1.50
N THR A 86 14.79 2.22 -1.45
CA THR A 86 15.33 3.11 -0.42
C THR A 86 14.62 4.46 -0.47
N GLN A 87 14.50 5.09 -1.64
CA GLN A 87 13.77 6.36 -1.79
C GLN A 87 12.30 6.19 -1.41
N ALA A 88 11.64 5.13 -1.86
CA ALA A 88 10.23 4.85 -1.56
C ALA A 88 9.95 4.55 -0.07
N THR A 89 10.97 4.30 0.74
CA THR A 89 10.83 4.19 2.20
C THR A 89 10.94 5.50 2.96
N LYS A 90 11.37 6.59 2.30
CA LYS A 90 11.58 7.90 2.93
C LYS A 90 10.26 8.66 3.08
N GLU A 91 9.99 9.20 4.27
CA GLU A 91 8.75 9.94 4.52
C GLU A 91 8.77 11.29 3.82
N GLU A 92 9.91 11.97 3.90
CA GLU A 92 10.24 13.26 3.30
C GLU A 92 9.93 13.30 1.79
N LEU A 93 10.07 12.16 1.09
CA LEU A 93 9.61 12.00 -0.30
C LEU A 93 8.09 12.14 -0.40
N TRP A 94 7.34 11.27 0.28
CA TRP A 94 5.89 11.18 0.14
C TRP A 94 5.18 12.42 0.68
N PHE A 95 5.71 12.96 1.78
CA PHE A 95 5.29 14.22 2.37
C PHE A 95 5.47 15.39 1.38
N THR A 96 6.63 15.49 0.72
CA THR A 96 6.87 16.56 -0.25
C THR A 96 5.98 16.40 -1.46
N LEU A 97 5.90 15.19 -2.04
CA LEU A 97 5.10 14.94 -3.23
C LEU A 97 3.61 15.23 -3.00
N ILE A 98 3.03 14.79 -1.87
CA ILE A 98 1.59 14.98 -1.61
C ILE A 98 1.24 16.44 -1.33
N ASN A 99 2.19 17.24 -0.83
CA ASN A 99 2.01 18.66 -0.55
C ASN A 99 2.41 19.60 -1.70
N THR A 100 3.06 19.07 -2.73
CA THR A 100 3.50 19.84 -3.90
C THR A 100 2.84 19.31 -5.17
N VAL A 101 3.42 18.29 -5.80
CA VAL A 101 3.01 17.75 -7.10
C VAL A 101 1.56 17.23 -7.07
N PHE A 102 1.16 16.58 -5.97
CA PHE A 102 -0.16 15.97 -5.82
C PHE A 102 -1.09 16.78 -4.88
N ILE A 103 -0.84 18.08 -4.71
CA ILE A 103 -1.61 18.93 -3.78
C ILE A 103 -3.10 18.98 -4.13
N ASP A 104 -3.46 19.04 -5.41
CA ASP A 104 -4.87 19.08 -5.81
C ASP A 104 -5.59 17.79 -5.41
N TYR A 105 -4.95 16.64 -5.62
CA TYR A 105 -5.46 15.33 -5.17
C TYR A 105 -5.61 15.26 -3.65
N LEU A 106 -4.65 15.81 -2.89
CA LEU A 106 -4.77 15.92 -1.43
C LEU A 106 -5.97 16.80 -1.02
N MET A 107 -6.14 17.95 -1.68
CA MET A 107 -7.25 18.88 -1.39
C MET A 107 -8.61 18.24 -1.65
N ASP A 108 -8.73 17.45 -2.72
CA ASP A 108 -9.95 16.72 -3.01
C ASP A 108 -10.25 15.67 -1.94
N TYR A 109 -9.25 14.90 -1.51
CA TYR A 109 -9.42 13.99 -0.38
C TYR A 109 -9.88 14.72 0.90
N ILE A 110 -9.26 15.87 1.22
CA ILE A 110 -9.63 16.66 2.41
C ILE A 110 -11.09 17.13 2.33
N ARG A 111 -11.58 17.52 1.15
CA ARG A 111 -12.99 17.87 0.95
C ARG A 111 -13.93 16.71 1.29
N THR A 112 -13.57 15.47 0.94
CA THR A 112 -14.41 14.28 1.24
C THR A 112 -14.52 13.95 2.72
N ILE A 113 -13.56 14.38 3.54
CA ILE A 113 -13.54 14.14 4.99
C ILE A 113 -13.92 15.37 5.79
N LYS A 114 -14.35 16.44 5.12
CA LYS A 114 -14.80 17.68 5.76
C LYS A 114 -15.99 17.39 6.67
N GLY A 115 -15.91 17.84 7.92
CA GLY A 115 -16.94 17.58 8.93
C GLY A 115 -16.78 16.27 9.71
N ASP A 116 -15.79 15.43 9.39
CA ASP A 116 -15.47 14.27 10.21
C ASP A 116 -14.85 14.70 11.56
N LYS A 117 -15.31 14.11 12.66
CA LYS A 117 -14.78 14.41 14.01
C LYS A 117 -13.28 14.17 14.17
N ASN A 118 -12.68 13.33 13.32
CA ASN A 118 -11.26 13.00 13.31
C ASN A 118 -10.55 13.60 12.09
N VAL A 119 -11.09 14.66 11.46
CA VAL A 119 -10.53 15.29 10.24
C VAL A 119 -9.04 15.61 10.39
N ALA A 120 -8.61 16.17 11.52
CA ALA A 120 -7.20 16.49 11.79
C ALA A 120 -6.31 15.24 11.72
N GLN A 121 -6.71 14.16 12.41
CA GLN A 121 -5.96 12.90 12.39
C GLN A 121 -5.95 12.25 11.00
N LYS A 122 -7.03 12.35 10.24
CA LYS A 122 -7.10 11.85 8.86
C LYS A 122 -6.16 12.63 7.93
N ILE A 123 -6.10 13.95 8.06
CA ILE A 123 -5.13 14.80 7.33
C ILE A 123 -3.70 14.39 7.68
N LYS A 124 -3.38 14.28 8.98
CA LYS A 124 -2.06 13.83 9.42
C LYS A 124 -1.69 12.47 8.83
N ASN A 125 -2.60 11.49 8.85
CA ASN A 125 -2.35 10.17 8.28
C ASN A 125 -2.24 10.20 6.75
N ALA A 126 -2.80 11.22 6.10
CA ALA A 126 -2.68 11.37 4.66
C ALA A 126 -1.32 11.91 4.25
N ILE A 127 -0.74 12.82 5.03
CA ILE A 127 0.51 13.51 4.69
C ILE A 127 1.76 12.93 5.37
N PHE A 128 1.65 12.36 6.57
CA PHE A 128 2.76 11.86 7.37
C PHE A 128 2.76 10.33 7.54
N PHE A 129 3.91 9.80 7.92
CA PHE A 129 4.11 8.45 8.45
C PHE A 129 3.88 8.44 9.97
N ASN A 130 2.60 8.42 10.42
CA ASN A 130 2.23 8.41 11.85
C ASN A 130 2.14 7.00 12.47
N HIS A 131 2.66 5.99 11.79
CA HIS A 131 2.70 4.62 12.27
C HIS A 131 4.15 4.11 12.24
N GLY A 132 4.38 2.89 12.75
CA GLY A 132 5.68 2.25 12.57
C GLY A 132 6.04 2.14 11.08
N ASN A 133 7.34 2.23 10.77
CA ASN A 133 7.89 2.43 9.42
C ASN A 133 7.17 1.60 8.34
N VAL A 134 7.01 0.29 8.55
CA VAL A 134 6.39 -0.62 7.58
C VAL A 134 4.90 -0.31 7.33
N ARG A 135 4.15 -0.02 8.39
CA ARG A 135 2.70 0.26 8.27
C ARG A 135 2.47 1.60 7.56
N SER A 136 3.32 2.59 7.81
CA SER A 136 3.18 3.91 7.20
C SER A 136 3.27 3.88 5.66
N LEU A 137 4.10 2.99 5.11
CA LEU A 137 4.23 2.77 3.66
C LEU A 137 2.91 2.44 2.97
N VAL A 138 2.00 1.78 3.67
CA VAL A 138 0.75 1.24 3.12
C VAL A 138 -0.50 1.94 3.67
N VAL A 139 -0.30 2.99 4.48
CA VAL A 139 -1.38 3.82 5.04
C VAL A 139 -1.33 5.25 4.51
N GLN A 140 -0.14 5.83 4.36
CA GLN A 140 0.01 7.20 3.85
C GLN A 140 -0.61 7.30 2.45
N HIS A 141 -1.29 8.42 2.19
CA HIS A 141 -2.31 8.48 1.16
C HIS A 141 -1.78 8.26 -0.27
N LEU A 142 -0.54 8.65 -0.53
CA LEU A 142 0.16 8.50 -1.81
C LEU A 142 1.08 7.28 -1.81
N ALA A 143 1.86 7.09 -0.73
CA ALA A 143 2.82 5.99 -0.61
C ALA A 143 2.16 4.62 -0.79
N LYS A 144 0.95 4.44 -0.23
CA LYS A 144 0.23 3.17 -0.31
C LYS A 144 0.01 2.70 -1.76
N TYR A 145 -0.24 3.63 -2.69
CA TYR A 145 -0.49 3.31 -4.09
C TYR A 145 0.77 2.79 -4.76
N TRP A 146 1.90 3.44 -4.50
CA TRP A 146 3.19 2.98 -4.99
C TRP A 146 3.54 1.60 -4.43
N TRP A 147 3.38 1.38 -3.12
CA TRP A 147 3.73 0.11 -2.49
C TRP A 147 2.81 -1.04 -2.88
N ILE A 148 1.51 -0.78 -3.08
CA ILE A 148 0.60 -1.79 -3.65
C ILE A 148 1.04 -2.15 -5.06
N GLY A 149 1.27 -1.16 -5.93
CA GLY A 149 1.74 -1.39 -7.29
C GLY A 149 3.08 -2.14 -7.32
N PHE A 150 4.10 -1.65 -6.63
CA PHE A 150 5.43 -2.25 -6.57
C PHE A 150 5.42 -3.73 -6.14
N ARG A 151 4.61 -4.08 -5.12
CA ARG A 151 4.59 -5.45 -4.57
C ARG A 151 3.71 -6.43 -5.36
N THR A 152 2.87 -5.92 -6.26
CA THR A 152 1.92 -6.74 -7.03
C THR A 152 2.10 -6.63 -8.54
N TYR A 153 3.09 -5.86 -8.99
CA TYR A 153 3.46 -5.74 -10.38
C TYR A 153 4.34 -6.90 -10.82
N ASP A 154 3.91 -7.60 -11.86
CA ASP A 154 4.60 -8.74 -12.45
C ASP A 154 5.25 -8.35 -13.78
N GLU A 155 6.53 -7.99 -13.74
CA GLU A 155 7.26 -7.57 -14.94
C GLU A 155 7.41 -8.67 -16.00
N PHE A 156 7.24 -9.94 -15.62
CA PHE A 156 7.34 -11.08 -16.52
C PHE A 156 6.02 -11.40 -17.23
N ASN A 157 4.88 -10.87 -16.76
CA ASN A 157 3.61 -10.98 -17.47
C ASN A 157 3.46 -9.83 -18.47
N SER A 158 4.00 -10.00 -19.67
CA SER A 158 4.03 -8.94 -20.69
C SER A 158 2.65 -8.53 -21.22
N SER A 159 1.62 -9.38 -21.11
CA SER A 159 0.27 -9.07 -21.61
C SER A 159 -0.54 -8.25 -20.60
N ASN A 160 -0.39 -8.55 -19.30
CA ASN A 160 -0.95 -7.74 -18.24
C ASN A 160 -0.02 -7.77 -17.00
N PRO A 161 0.95 -6.85 -16.89
CA PRO A 161 1.83 -6.77 -15.73
C PRO A 161 1.12 -6.47 -14.40
N TYR A 162 -0.10 -5.93 -14.45
CA TYR A 162 -0.89 -5.55 -13.27
C TYR A 162 -1.92 -6.61 -12.85
N TRP A 163 -1.90 -7.81 -13.43
CA TRP A 163 -2.90 -8.84 -13.16
C TRP A 163 -3.02 -9.22 -11.68
N LEU A 164 -1.92 -9.25 -10.93
CA LEU A 164 -1.93 -9.47 -9.48
C LEU A 164 -2.32 -8.20 -8.72
N THR A 165 -2.01 -7.00 -9.21
CA THR A 165 -2.55 -5.75 -8.66
C THR A 165 -4.07 -5.72 -8.75
N ASP A 166 -4.61 -6.13 -9.90
CA ASP A 166 -6.04 -6.24 -10.13
C ASP A 166 -6.68 -7.18 -9.11
N PHE A 167 -6.20 -8.42 -9.03
CA PHE A 167 -6.72 -9.37 -8.07
C PHE A 167 -6.54 -8.89 -6.62
N PHE A 168 -5.34 -8.43 -6.24
CA PHE A 168 -5.04 -8.00 -4.88
C PHE A 168 -5.89 -6.81 -4.43
N THR A 169 -6.34 -5.95 -5.34
CA THR A 169 -7.10 -4.75 -4.97
C THR A 169 -8.60 -4.96 -4.88
N GLU A 170 -9.11 -6.14 -5.20
CA GLU A 170 -10.51 -6.51 -4.93
C GLU A 170 -10.77 -6.53 -3.42
N SER A 171 -11.97 -6.17 -2.95
CA SER A 171 -12.40 -6.40 -1.55
C SER A 171 -11.41 -6.00 -0.43
N ASP A 172 -11.46 -4.73 0.02
CA ASP A 172 -10.63 -4.17 1.11
C ASP A 172 -9.11 -4.18 0.84
N PRO A 173 -8.64 -3.52 -0.24
CA PRO A 173 -7.21 -3.39 -0.54
C PRO A 173 -6.40 -2.75 0.61
N SER A 174 -6.97 -1.78 1.32
CA SER A 174 -6.26 -1.12 2.43
C SER A 174 -6.02 -2.07 3.60
N GLY A 175 -7.05 -2.84 4.01
CA GLY A 175 -6.91 -3.83 5.07
C GLY A 175 -5.97 -4.96 4.68
N LYS A 176 -6.03 -5.42 3.42
CA LYS A 176 -5.09 -6.41 2.88
C LYS A 176 -3.66 -5.90 2.86
N ALA A 177 -3.40 -4.70 2.34
CA ALA A 177 -2.07 -4.12 2.32
C ALA A 177 -1.47 -4.01 3.75
N VAL A 178 -2.26 -3.53 4.72
CA VAL A 178 -1.81 -3.45 6.12
C VAL A 178 -1.49 -4.82 6.72
N ALA A 179 -2.30 -5.84 6.47
CA ALA A 179 -2.12 -7.18 7.04
C ALA A 179 -1.00 -7.97 6.35
N PHE A 180 -0.94 -7.87 5.03
CA PHE A 180 -0.01 -8.62 4.20
C PHE A 180 1.39 -7.99 4.20
N PHE A 181 1.47 -6.69 3.96
CA PHE A 181 2.75 -6.00 3.78
C PHE A 181 3.46 -5.63 5.09
N ALA A 182 2.84 -5.90 6.24
CA ALA A 182 3.49 -5.81 7.55
C ALA A 182 4.65 -6.79 7.71
N SER A 183 4.68 -7.88 6.93
CA SER A 183 5.77 -8.85 6.99
C SER A 183 7.02 -8.37 6.24
N LYS A 184 8.20 -8.58 6.84
CA LYS A 184 9.50 -8.21 6.25
C LYS A 184 9.79 -8.93 4.92
N PHE A 185 9.41 -10.19 4.79
CA PHE A 185 9.68 -10.96 3.55
C PHE A 185 8.86 -10.45 2.36
N THR A 186 7.71 -9.81 2.58
CA THR A 186 6.93 -9.21 1.48
C THR A 186 7.57 -7.96 0.86
N ASN A 187 8.74 -7.53 1.36
CA ASN A 187 9.62 -6.60 0.66
C ASN A 187 10.39 -7.26 -0.51
N ASN A 188 10.46 -8.60 -0.52
CA ASN A 188 10.94 -9.38 -1.65
C ASN A 188 9.78 -9.59 -2.64
N PRO A 189 9.90 -9.14 -3.91
CA PRO A 189 8.87 -9.33 -4.92
C PRO A 189 8.46 -10.80 -5.11
N ASN A 190 9.39 -11.75 -4.99
CA ASN A 190 9.07 -13.18 -5.10
C ASN A 190 8.02 -13.61 -4.07
N PHE A 191 8.12 -13.10 -2.84
CA PHE A 191 7.16 -13.40 -1.78
C PHE A 191 5.82 -12.75 -2.04
N ALA A 192 5.83 -11.45 -2.33
CA ALA A 192 4.60 -10.71 -2.54
C ALA A 192 3.80 -11.26 -3.73
N LEU A 193 4.48 -11.53 -4.85
CA LEU A 193 3.84 -12.10 -6.05
C LEU A 193 3.44 -13.57 -5.83
N GLY A 194 4.32 -14.41 -5.28
CA GLY A 194 4.06 -15.84 -5.09
C GLY A 194 2.88 -16.11 -4.15
N ILE A 195 2.79 -15.38 -3.03
CA ILE A 195 1.64 -15.49 -2.10
C ILE A 195 0.36 -14.96 -2.76
N THR A 196 0.41 -13.80 -3.43
CA THR A 196 -0.78 -13.23 -4.07
C THR A 196 -1.32 -14.14 -5.17
N GLU A 197 -0.42 -14.76 -5.95
CA GLU A 197 -0.77 -15.73 -6.97
C GLU A 197 -1.38 -17.02 -6.38
N ALA A 198 -0.81 -17.55 -5.29
CA ALA A 198 -1.39 -18.70 -4.60
C ALA A 198 -2.80 -18.40 -4.07
N VAL A 199 -3.01 -17.24 -3.43
CA VAL A 199 -4.34 -16.80 -2.97
C VAL A 199 -5.30 -16.65 -4.14
N LYS A 200 -4.84 -16.17 -5.31
CA LYS A 200 -5.65 -16.09 -6.51
C LYS A 200 -6.12 -17.45 -6.99
N ILE A 201 -5.19 -18.38 -7.21
CA ILE A 201 -5.49 -19.75 -7.66
C ILE A 201 -6.49 -20.41 -6.71
N SER A 202 -6.21 -20.40 -5.40
CA SER A 202 -7.11 -21.00 -4.42
C SER A 202 -8.45 -20.27 -4.30
N SER A 203 -8.51 -18.96 -4.57
CA SER A 203 -9.77 -18.21 -4.57
C SER A 203 -10.63 -18.53 -5.79
N GLU A 204 -10.02 -18.71 -6.97
CA GLU A 204 -10.72 -19.12 -8.19
C GLU A 204 -11.26 -20.56 -8.09
N GLU A 205 -10.59 -21.41 -7.33
CA GLU A 205 -11.05 -22.76 -6.97
C GLU A 205 -12.10 -22.77 -5.82
N GLY A 206 -12.46 -21.61 -5.27
CA GLY A 206 -13.42 -21.49 -4.18
C GLY A 206 -12.94 -22.01 -2.82
N LYS A 207 -11.63 -22.20 -2.66
CA LYS A 207 -11.00 -22.73 -1.43
C LYS A 207 -10.75 -21.66 -0.37
N VAL A 208 -10.37 -20.46 -0.79
CA VAL A 208 -10.08 -19.33 0.11
C VAL A 208 -10.78 -18.06 -0.37
N ARG A 209 -10.99 -17.11 0.54
CA ARG A 209 -11.47 -15.78 0.19
C ARG A 209 -10.31 -14.81 -0.01
N ASN A 210 -10.40 -13.95 -1.02
CA ASN A 210 -9.46 -12.86 -1.25
C ASN A 210 -9.60 -11.72 -0.20
N LEU A 211 -9.30 -12.04 1.06
CA LEU A 211 -9.44 -11.16 2.22
C LEU A 211 -8.15 -11.19 3.04
N LYS A 212 -7.96 -10.16 3.88
CA LYS A 212 -6.77 -10.00 4.72
C LYS A 212 -6.44 -11.23 5.57
N GLU A 213 -7.45 -11.98 6.02
CA GLU A 213 -7.23 -13.18 6.84
C GLU A 213 -6.47 -14.28 6.10
N ALA A 214 -6.67 -14.45 4.79
CA ALA A 214 -5.91 -15.42 3.99
C ALA A 214 -4.43 -15.02 3.91
N TYR A 215 -4.15 -13.75 3.60
CA TYR A 215 -2.79 -13.23 3.56
C TYR A 215 -2.10 -13.26 4.92
N SER A 216 -2.81 -12.92 6.01
CA SER A 216 -2.30 -13.03 7.38
C SER A 216 -1.95 -14.46 7.75
N PHE A 217 -2.81 -15.42 7.39
CA PHE A 217 -2.55 -16.84 7.65
C PHE A 217 -1.28 -17.34 6.97
N ILE A 218 -1.12 -17.05 5.67
CA ILE A 218 0.09 -17.43 4.92
C ILE A 218 1.31 -16.69 5.48
N ASN A 219 1.16 -15.42 5.88
CA ASN A 219 2.25 -14.68 6.50
C ASN A 219 2.71 -15.31 7.82
N GLU A 220 1.79 -15.77 8.66
CA GLU A 220 2.11 -16.46 9.91
C GLU A 220 2.89 -17.75 9.65
N HIS A 221 2.50 -18.51 8.62
CA HIS A 221 3.24 -19.71 8.19
C HIS A 221 4.69 -19.39 7.79
N PHE A 222 4.90 -18.41 6.90
CA PHE A 222 6.26 -18.04 6.51
C PHE A 222 7.06 -17.45 7.67
N ASN A 223 6.45 -16.70 8.59
CA ASN A 223 7.16 -16.25 9.79
C ASN A 223 7.61 -17.42 10.67
N PHE A 224 6.81 -18.49 10.76
CA PHE A 224 7.17 -19.71 11.49
C PHE A 224 8.31 -20.47 10.79
N VAL A 225 8.19 -20.74 9.50
CA VAL A 225 9.21 -21.47 8.72
C VAL A 225 10.50 -20.66 8.54
N GLY A 226 10.42 -19.32 8.55
CA GLY A 226 11.57 -18.43 8.50
C GLY A 226 12.49 -18.50 9.72
N GLY A 227 12.06 -19.12 10.81
CA GLY A 227 12.93 -19.45 11.94
C GLY A 227 13.94 -20.57 11.64
N VAL A 228 13.72 -21.34 10.57
CA VAL A 228 14.51 -22.54 10.22
C VAL A 228 14.98 -22.58 8.77
N ARG A 229 14.55 -21.63 7.91
CA ARG A 229 14.95 -21.51 6.50
C ARG A 229 15.41 -20.10 6.15
N ILE A 230 16.36 -19.98 5.22
CA ILE A 230 16.76 -18.69 4.63
C ILE A 230 15.71 -18.31 3.58
N LEU A 231 14.65 -17.65 4.02
CA LEU A 231 13.52 -17.26 3.16
C LEU A 231 13.95 -16.37 1.99
N ASP A 232 14.96 -15.53 2.16
CA ASP A 232 15.37 -14.54 1.15
C ASP A 232 15.84 -15.15 -0.19
N MET A 233 16.16 -16.45 -0.21
CA MET A 233 16.61 -17.16 -1.42
C MET A 233 15.47 -17.86 -2.16
N MET A 234 14.25 -17.88 -1.63
CA MET A 234 13.13 -18.55 -2.29
C MET A 234 12.73 -17.83 -3.57
N THR A 235 12.56 -18.62 -4.62
CA THR A 235 11.98 -18.21 -5.89
C THR A 235 10.47 -17.97 -5.72
N ARG A 236 9.88 -17.20 -6.64
CA ARG A 236 8.43 -16.99 -6.68
C ARG A 236 7.66 -18.32 -6.75
N GLU A 237 8.16 -19.30 -7.51
CA GLU A 237 7.51 -20.59 -7.64
C GLU A 237 7.51 -21.36 -6.32
N GLU A 238 8.64 -21.41 -5.61
CA GLU A 238 8.72 -22.07 -4.30
C GLU A 238 7.79 -21.41 -3.28
N VAL A 239 7.74 -20.08 -3.23
CA VAL A 239 6.79 -19.35 -2.37
C VAL A 239 5.36 -19.72 -2.73
N LYS A 240 5.01 -19.72 -4.03
CA LYS A 240 3.67 -20.05 -4.50
C LYS A 240 3.31 -21.48 -4.12
N SER A 241 4.17 -22.46 -4.39
CA SER A 241 3.93 -23.87 -4.04
C SER A 241 3.76 -24.06 -2.53
N GLU A 242 4.60 -23.43 -1.71
CA GLU A 242 4.47 -23.53 -0.25
C GLU A 242 3.20 -22.83 0.27
N SER A 243 2.81 -21.71 -0.33
CA SER A 243 1.55 -21.01 -0.02
C SER A 243 0.33 -21.85 -0.38
N LEU A 244 0.33 -22.53 -1.53
CA LEU A 244 -0.72 -23.47 -1.92
C LEU A 244 -0.78 -24.65 -0.95
N GLN A 245 0.37 -25.22 -0.59
CA GLN A 245 0.43 -26.34 0.33
C GLN A 245 -0.14 -25.99 1.71
N VAL A 246 0.22 -24.84 2.29
CA VAL A 246 -0.31 -24.47 3.62
C VAL A 246 -1.83 -24.20 3.60
N ILE A 247 -2.38 -23.76 2.47
CA ILE A 247 -3.83 -23.65 2.27
C ILE A 247 -4.47 -25.04 2.25
N GLU A 248 -3.91 -25.99 1.51
CA GLU A 248 -4.38 -27.38 1.50
C GLU A 248 -4.27 -28.04 2.87
N ASP A 249 -3.19 -27.80 3.61
CA ASP A 249 -2.99 -28.31 4.96
C ASP A 249 -4.05 -27.77 5.92
N LEU A 250 -4.45 -26.50 5.79
CA LEU A 250 -5.56 -25.91 6.55
C LEU A 250 -6.91 -26.59 6.22
N ILE A 251 -7.15 -26.87 4.94
CA ILE A 251 -8.38 -27.51 4.46
C ILE A 251 -8.47 -28.93 5.01
N ASN A 252 -7.40 -29.70 4.89
CA ASN A 252 -7.29 -31.09 5.32
C ASN A 252 -7.16 -31.25 6.85
N GLY A 253 -7.09 -30.14 7.60
CA GLY A 253 -7.01 -30.16 9.06
C GLY A 253 -5.63 -30.54 9.61
N VAL A 254 -4.59 -30.47 8.78
CA VAL A 254 -3.19 -30.65 9.19
C VAL A 254 -2.70 -29.43 9.97
N VAL A 255 -3.09 -28.23 9.54
CA VAL A 255 -2.84 -26.97 10.26
C VAL A 255 -4.09 -26.57 11.03
N ASP A 256 -3.98 -26.52 12.36
CA ASP A 256 -5.07 -26.09 13.23
C ASP A 256 -5.02 -24.58 13.50
N VAL A 257 -6.16 -23.93 13.27
CA VAL A 257 -6.37 -22.53 13.62
C VAL A 257 -7.78 -22.40 14.24
N PRO A 258 -8.01 -21.41 15.13
CA PRO A 258 -9.33 -21.23 15.72
C PRO A 258 -10.45 -21.20 14.67
N LEU A 259 -11.54 -21.92 14.90
CA LEU A 259 -12.64 -22.09 13.92
C LEU A 259 -13.15 -20.75 13.37
N ALA A 260 -13.22 -19.70 14.20
CA ALA A 260 -13.62 -18.36 13.78
C ALA A 260 -12.67 -17.76 12.73
N LYS A 261 -11.37 -18.05 12.82
CA LYS A 261 -10.36 -17.68 11.83
C LYS A 261 -10.46 -18.55 10.58
N LYS A 262 -10.59 -19.88 10.73
CA LYS A 262 -10.79 -20.81 9.60
C LYS A 262 -11.98 -20.40 8.73
N LYS A 263 -13.13 -20.06 9.35
CA LYS A 263 -14.32 -19.53 8.67
C LYS A 263 -14.04 -18.24 7.88
N LYS A 264 -13.16 -17.39 8.39
CA LYS A 264 -12.82 -16.15 7.68
C LYS A 264 -11.90 -16.39 6.48
N ILE A 265 -11.02 -17.39 6.56
CA ILE A 265 -10.10 -17.75 5.48
C ILE A 265 -10.85 -18.49 4.37
N LEU A 266 -11.57 -19.57 4.71
CA LEU A 266 -12.20 -20.48 3.74
C LEU A 266 -13.61 -20.00 3.30
N GLY A 267 -14.27 -19.17 4.09
CA GLY A 267 -15.65 -18.73 3.89
C GLY A 267 -16.68 -19.63 4.60
N SER A 268 -17.73 -19.03 5.16
CA SER A 268 -18.70 -19.71 6.03
C SER A 268 -19.51 -20.84 5.39
N SER A 269 -19.59 -20.86 4.05
CA SER A 269 -20.30 -21.88 3.27
C SER A 269 -19.37 -22.94 2.68
N SER A 270 -18.09 -22.90 3.07
CA SER A 270 -17.09 -23.84 2.59
C SER A 270 -17.41 -25.25 3.09
N SER A 271 -17.35 -26.25 2.21
CA SER A 271 -17.53 -27.67 2.55
C SER A 271 -16.45 -28.23 3.49
N TYR A 272 -15.45 -27.41 3.85
CA TYR A 272 -14.26 -27.77 4.62
C TYR A 272 -14.28 -27.26 6.08
N LEU A 273 -15.43 -26.74 6.51
CA LEU A 273 -15.71 -26.26 7.88
C LEU A 273 -16.52 -27.29 8.67
#